data_AF-A0A915DHW0-F1
#
_entry.id   AF-A0A915DHW0-F1
#
_cell.length_a   1.000
_cell.length_b   1.000
_cell.length_c   1.000
_cell.angle_alpha   90.00
_cell.angle_beta   90.00
_cell.angle_gamma   90.00
#
_symmetry.space_group_name_H-M   'P 1'
#
loop_
_entity.id
_entity.type
_entity.pdbx_description
1 polymer ?
#
loop_
_entity_poly.entity_id
_entity_poly.type
_entity_poly.pdbx_seq_one_letter_code
_entity_poly.pdbx_strand_id
1 'polypeptide(L)'
;MLQLFIVILGERYLPGVSDCTHVKALEREIIHLLCSGPKPFSQIERIVPNEPTMQRLSLDSAVRSVAEFRKSTATSSGMFYLKENLLIEYNPFFYHYSKTLISQAEQQQKKERANLSRELIACPPPIPPKFSPFFKPVTRLAESDLFVKLLRVVFERVAKRSRFASDGCFHRALFLTAMALNEQQQAFDNSEEFNFIKKLSKKTSSI
;
A
#
# COMPACT_ATOMS: atom_id res chain seq x y z
N MET A 1 6.99 5.09 -14.12
CA MET A 1 6.04 6.23 -14.15
C MET A 1 4.80 5.96 -13.29
N LEU A 2 3.95 4.96 -13.56
CA LEU A 2 2.74 4.70 -12.75
C LEU A 2 3.01 4.42 -11.26
N GLN A 3 4.14 3.80 -10.93
CA GLN A 3 4.52 3.55 -9.54
C GLN A 3 4.71 4.84 -8.74
N LEU A 4 5.13 5.95 -9.37
CA LEU A 4 5.26 7.23 -8.68
C LEU A 4 3.89 7.75 -8.23
N PHE A 5 2.85 7.59 -9.05
CA PHE A 5 1.49 7.93 -8.65
C PHE A 5 1.03 7.08 -7.46
N ILE A 6 1.39 5.80 -7.42
CA ILE A 6 1.04 4.91 -6.29
C ILE A 6 1.68 5.43 -5.00
N VAL A 7 2.96 5.78 -5.04
CA VAL A 7 3.68 6.32 -3.88
C VAL A 7 3.09 7.66 -3.44
N ILE A 8 2.89 8.60 -4.37
CA ILE A 8 2.36 9.95 -4.05
C ILE A 8 0.95 9.87 -3.45
N LEU A 9 0.08 9.02 -3.98
CA LEU A 9 -1.31 8.94 -3.53
C LEU A 9 -1.49 8.05 -2.28
N GLY A 10 -0.66 7.01 -2.12
CA GLY A 10 -0.90 5.94 -1.15
C GLY A 10 0.07 5.90 0.02
N GLU A 11 1.35 6.21 -0.22
CA GLU A 11 2.40 6.13 0.80
C GLU A 11 2.56 7.47 1.53
N ARG A 12 1.43 7.92 2.10
CA ARG A 12 1.32 9.17 2.86
C ARG A 12 1.37 8.95 4.37
N TYR A 13 2.01 7.89 4.85
CA TYR A 13 2.14 7.57 6.29
C TYR A 13 3.23 8.41 6.99
N LEU A 14 3.20 9.73 6.80
CA LEU A 14 4.20 10.65 7.33
C LEU A 14 3.54 11.79 8.13
N PRO A 15 3.95 12.02 9.39
CA PRO A 15 3.47 13.14 10.18
C PRO A 15 3.70 14.49 9.48
N GLY A 16 2.67 15.34 9.46
CA GLY A 16 2.67 16.64 8.77
C GLY A 16 2.16 16.58 7.32
N VAL A 17 2.33 15.45 6.64
CA VAL A 17 1.74 15.22 5.29
C VAL A 17 0.31 14.69 5.39
N SER A 18 0.05 13.81 6.36
CA SER A 18 -1.27 13.23 6.63
C SER A 18 -1.60 13.27 8.12
N ASP A 19 -2.80 12.82 8.45
CA ASP A 19 -3.27 12.60 9.83
C ASP A 19 -2.60 11.37 10.51
N CYS A 20 -1.37 11.04 10.11
CA CYS A 20 -0.57 9.93 10.61
C CYS A 20 0.30 10.37 11.80
N THR A 21 0.41 9.52 12.81
CA THR A 21 1.35 9.71 13.93
C THR A 21 2.67 9.00 13.64
N HIS A 22 3.76 9.39 14.34
CA HIS A 22 5.03 8.68 14.20
C HIS A 22 4.92 7.18 14.57
N VAL A 23 4.03 6.83 15.51
CA VAL A 23 3.74 5.43 15.88
C VAL A 23 3.17 4.66 14.68
N LYS A 24 2.14 5.20 14.01
CA LYS A 24 1.54 4.56 12.83
C LYS A 24 2.52 4.45 11.65
N ALA A 25 3.39 5.44 11.48
CA ALA A 25 4.47 5.38 10.50
C ALA A 25 5.42 4.21 10.80
N LEU A 26 5.83 4.04 12.06
CA LEU A 26 6.66 2.91 12.48
C LEU A 26 5.93 1.56 12.33
N GLU A 27 4.66 1.48 12.70
CA GLU A 27 3.82 0.29 12.48
C GLU A 27 3.77 -0.09 11.00
N ARG A 28 3.63 0.90 10.10
CA ARG A 28 3.63 0.69 8.64
C ARG A 28 4.94 0.04 8.16
N GLU A 29 6.10 0.46 8.69
CA GLU A 29 7.39 -0.16 8.38
C GLU A 29 7.45 -1.62 8.84
N ILE A 30 7.06 -1.87 10.09
CA ILE A 30 7.12 -3.21 10.69
C ILE A 30 6.14 -4.16 9.98
N ILE A 31 4.93 -3.70 9.65
CA ILE A 31 3.94 -4.48 8.89
C ILE A 31 4.57 -4.98 7.59
N HIS A 32 5.17 -4.09 6.80
CA HIS A 32 5.73 -4.49 5.51
C HIS A 32 6.97 -5.37 5.62
N LEU A 33 7.80 -5.18 6.66
CA LEU A 33 8.86 -6.13 6.95
C LEU A 33 8.27 -7.53 7.19
N LEU A 34 7.27 -7.63 8.06
CA LEU A 34 6.68 -8.92 8.42
C LEU A 34 5.83 -9.53 7.28
N CYS A 35 5.35 -8.71 6.35
CA CYS A 35 4.76 -9.21 5.10
C CYS A 35 5.76 -10.03 4.27
N SER A 36 7.07 -9.78 4.43
CA SER A 36 8.17 -10.54 3.80
C SER A 36 8.54 -11.83 4.56
N GLY A 37 7.81 -12.16 5.62
CA GLY A 37 7.94 -13.38 6.41
C GLY A 37 8.26 -13.10 7.88
N PRO A 38 8.09 -14.10 8.77
CA PRO A 38 8.33 -13.93 10.20
C PRO A 38 9.79 -13.57 10.50
N LYS A 39 10.02 -12.69 11.49
CA LYS A 39 11.36 -12.20 11.85
C LYS A 39 11.58 -12.23 13.38
N PRO A 40 12.81 -12.45 13.86
CA PRO A 40 13.13 -12.24 15.26
C PRO A 40 13.20 -10.73 15.57
N PHE A 41 13.06 -10.36 16.84
CA PHE A 41 13.08 -8.96 17.28
C PHE A 41 14.34 -8.21 16.79
N SER A 42 15.49 -8.85 16.87
CA SER A 42 16.79 -8.27 16.47
C SER A 42 16.89 -7.91 14.99
N GLN A 43 16.09 -8.52 14.11
CA GLN A 43 16.00 -8.11 12.71
C GLN A 43 15.05 -6.94 12.51
N ILE A 44 13.99 -6.84 13.32
CA ILE A 44 13.03 -5.72 13.29
C ILE A 44 13.71 -4.44 13.80
N GLU A 45 14.54 -4.54 14.85
CA GLU A 45 15.33 -3.43 15.39
C GLU A 45 16.20 -2.73 14.36
N ARG A 46 16.70 -3.46 13.36
CA ARG A 46 17.56 -2.91 12.29
C ARG A 46 16.81 -2.03 11.30
N ILE A 47 15.48 -2.02 11.34
CA ILE A 47 14.64 -1.26 10.41
C ILE A 47 14.28 0.10 10.97
N VAL A 48 14.34 0.29 12.29
CA VAL A 48 14.13 1.61 12.89
C VAL A 48 15.15 2.55 12.26
N PRO A 49 14.71 3.56 11.47
CA PRO A 49 15.64 4.48 10.84
C PRO A 49 16.48 5.15 11.93
N ASN A 50 17.72 5.53 11.60
CA ASN A 50 18.56 6.35 12.49
C ASN A 50 17.98 7.77 12.76
N GLU A 51 16.72 8.00 12.40
CA GLU A 51 15.99 9.23 12.68
C GLU A 51 15.80 9.39 14.19
N PRO A 52 16.32 10.48 14.80
CA PRO A 52 16.28 10.68 16.25
C PRO A 52 14.85 10.67 16.81
N THR A 53 13.87 11.05 15.99
CA THR A 53 12.46 11.10 16.36
C THR A 53 11.84 9.71 16.46
N MET A 54 12.24 8.76 15.60
CA MET A 54 11.75 7.37 15.64
C MET A 54 12.45 6.55 16.73
N GLN A 55 13.70 6.88 17.08
CA GLN A 55 14.43 6.25 18.19
C GLN A 55 13.78 6.49 19.56
N ARG A 56 13.02 7.57 19.73
CA ARG A 56 12.28 7.88 20.96
C ARG A 56 11.00 7.07 21.12
N LEU A 57 10.53 6.42 20.07
CA LEU A 57 9.34 5.57 20.13
C LEU A 57 9.68 4.20 20.70
N SER A 58 8.76 3.64 21.49
CA SER A 58 8.91 2.27 21.98
C SER A 58 8.67 1.27 20.85
N LEU A 59 9.76 0.80 20.23
CA LEU A 59 9.72 -0.24 19.21
C LEU A 59 8.98 -1.49 19.70
N ASP A 60 9.22 -1.91 20.95
CA ASP A 60 8.55 -3.08 21.54
C ASP A 60 7.02 -2.92 21.51
N SER A 61 6.51 -1.73 21.84
CA SER A 61 5.06 -1.48 21.79
C SER A 61 4.48 -1.55 20.38
N ALA A 62 5.19 -1.00 19.38
CA ALA A 62 4.77 -1.03 17.98
C ALA A 62 4.85 -2.45 17.38
N VAL A 63 5.86 -3.23 17.76
CA VAL A 63 5.96 -4.64 17.35
C VAL A 63 4.79 -5.45 17.93
N ARG A 64 4.46 -5.26 19.21
CA ARG A 64 3.33 -5.95 19.86
C ARG A 64 1.97 -5.52 19.30
N SER A 65 1.84 -4.28 18.81
CA SER A 65 0.60 -3.81 18.20
C SER A 65 0.34 -4.50 16.86
N VAL A 66 1.38 -4.77 16.06
CA VAL A 66 1.23 -5.33 14.70
C VAL A 66 1.51 -6.83 14.58
N ALA A 67 2.19 -7.43 15.56
CA ALA A 67 2.69 -8.79 15.45
C ALA A 67 2.30 -9.69 16.63
N GLU A 68 2.28 -11.00 16.36
CA GLU A 68 2.16 -12.07 17.35
C GLU A 68 3.51 -12.73 17.57
N PHE A 69 3.92 -12.83 18.82
CA PHE A 69 5.14 -13.55 19.18
C PHE A 69 4.84 -15.05 19.29
N ARG A 70 5.60 -15.87 18.55
CA ARG A 70 5.56 -17.33 18.66
C ARG A 70 6.93 -17.83 19.14
N LYS A 71 6.92 -18.52 20.29
CA LYS A 71 8.11 -19.17 20.84
C LYS A 71 8.56 -20.29 19.91
N SER A 72 9.86 -20.37 19.66
CA SER A 72 10.42 -21.53 18.98
C SER A 72 10.58 -22.70 19.95
N THR A 73 10.30 -23.92 19.48
CA THR A 73 10.31 -25.15 20.29
C THR A 73 11.72 -25.61 20.68
N ALA A 74 12.78 -25.09 20.04
CA ALA A 74 14.18 -25.43 20.33
C ALA A 74 15.09 -24.22 20.12
N THR A 75 15.91 -23.86 21.13
CA THR A 75 17.13 -22.99 21.18
C THR A 75 17.29 -21.77 20.25
N SER A 76 16.29 -21.43 19.46
CA SER A 76 16.28 -20.37 18.47
C SER A 76 15.42 -19.22 18.99
N SER A 77 15.77 -18.00 18.57
CA SER A 77 15.01 -16.81 18.92
C SER A 77 13.55 -16.97 18.50
N GLY A 78 12.63 -16.60 19.37
CA GLY A 78 11.21 -16.56 19.02
C GLY A 78 10.96 -15.58 17.86
N MET A 79 9.94 -15.87 17.07
CA MET A 79 9.65 -15.17 15.83
C MET A 79 8.37 -14.35 15.98
N PHE A 80 8.35 -13.18 15.35
CA PHE A 80 7.18 -12.33 15.24
C PHE A 80 6.50 -12.58 13.90
N TYR A 81 5.19 -12.83 13.96
CA TYR A 81 4.32 -13.07 12.82
C TYR A 81 3.38 -11.88 12.68
N LEU A 82 3.13 -11.41 11.46
CA LEU A 82 2.12 -10.38 11.23
C LEU A 82 0.75 -10.88 11.69
N LYS A 83 -0.01 -10.06 12.42
CA LYS A 83 -1.38 -10.41 12.80
C LYS A 83 -2.26 -10.56 11.54
N GLU A 84 -3.15 -11.54 11.54
CA GLU A 84 -4.00 -11.84 10.38
C GLU A 84 -4.89 -10.65 9.97
N ASN A 85 -5.40 -9.88 10.93
CA ASN A 85 -6.21 -8.69 10.67
C ASN A 85 -5.44 -7.55 9.99
N LEU A 86 -4.11 -7.61 9.97
CA LEU A 86 -3.24 -6.64 9.30
C LEU A 86 -2.74 -7.14 7.95
N LEU A 87 -3.19 -8.30 7.47
CA LEU A 87 -2.92 -8.71 6.09
C LEU A 87 -3.48 -7.68 5.11
N ILE A 88 -4.65 -7.07 5.38
CA ILE A 88 -5.21 -6.02 4.51
C ILE A 88 -4.27 -4.81 4.28
N GLU A 89 -3.28 -4.61 5.14
CA GLU A 89 -2.33 -3.50 5.05
C GLU A 89 -1.20 -3.75 4.03
N TYR A 90 -1.03 -4.97 3.53
CA TYR A 90 0.04 -5.27 2.58
C TYR A 90 -0.06 -4.43 1.30
N ASN A 91 0.99 -3.66 0.99
CA ASN A 91 1.15 -2.99 -0.29
C ASN A 91 2.31 -3.59 -1.10
N PRO A 92 2.06 -4.23 -2.27
CA PRO A 92 3.14 -4.75 -3.12
C PRO A 92 4.05 -3.65 -3.71
N PHE A 93 3.62 -2.39 -3.68
CA PHE A 93 4.37 -1.24 -4.17
C PHE A 93 4.95 -0.36 -3.05
N PHE A 94 5.04 -0.89 -1.83
CA PHE A 94 5.65 -0.19 -0.71
C PHE A 94 7.07 0.28 -1.06
N TYR A 95 7.34 1.57 -0.86
CA TYR A 95 8.49 2.24 -1.47
C TYR A 95 9.82 1.96 -0.77
N HIS A 96 9.80 1.52 0.50
CA HIS A 96 11.01 1.08 1.22
C HIS A 96 11.39 -0.38 0.94
N TYR A 97 10.62 -1.12 0.12
CA TYR A 97 11.06 -2.45 -0.27
C TYR A 97 12.30 -2.41 -1.15
N SER A 98 13.31 -3.16 -0.74
CA SER A 98 14.39 -3.58 -1.63
C SER A 98 13.89 -4.63 -2.62
N LYS A 99 14.62 -4.83 -3.73
CA LYS A 99 14.27 -5.87 -4.72
C LYS A 99 14.11 -7.27 -4.10
N THR A 100 14.92 -7.58 -3.08
CA THR A 100 14.85 -8.86 -2.37
C THR A 100 13.59 -8.95 -1.50
N LEU A 101 13.23 -7.87 -0.81
CA LEU A 101 12.02 -7.82 0.01
C LEU A 101 10.73 -7.90 -0.83
N ILE A 102 10.69 -7.28 -2.01
CA ILE A 102 9.55 -7.41 -2.94
C ILE A 102 9.29 -8.89 -3.25
N SER A 103 10.32 -9.62 -3.66
CA SER A 103 10.20 -11.04 -4.03
C SER A 103 9.78 -11.91 -2.82
N GLN A 104 10.38 -11.67 -1.65
CA GLN A 104 10.03 -12.40 -0.43
C GLN A 104 8.59 -12.13 0.01
N ALA A 105 8.16 -10.86 -0.01
CA ALA A 105 6.80 -10.48 0.33
C ALA A 105 5.78 -11.07 -0.64
N GLU A 106 6.03 -11.03 -1.94
CA GLU A 106 5.13 -11.63 -2.93
C GLU A 106 4.93 -13.14 -2.68
N GLN A 107 6.02 -13.89 -2.50
CA GLN A 107 5.96 -15.33 -2.24
C GLN A 107 5.24 -15.65 -0.92
N GLN A 108 5.59 -14.92 0.14
CA GLN A 108 5.00 -15.12 1.46
C GLN A 108 3.51 -14.77 1.46
N GLN A 109 3.12 -13.62 0.90
CA GLN A 109 1.73 -13.20 0.85
C GLN A 109 0.89 -14.14 -0.03
N LYS A 110 1.43 -14.65 -1.13
CA LYS A 110 0.77 -15.66 -1.95
C LYS A 110 0.49 -16.95 -1.15
N LYS A 111 1.43 -17.38 -0.31
CA LYS A 111 1.27 -18.55 0.55
C LYS A 111 0.25 -18.33 1.66
N GLU A 112 0.39 -17.25 2.43
CA GLU A 112 -0.48 -16.96 3.59
C GLU A 112 -1.94 -16.69 3.17
N ARG A 113 -2.16 -16.15 1.97
CA ARG A 113 -3.51 -15.79 1.49
C ARG A 113 -4.20 -16.86 0.67
N ALA A 114 -3.52 -17.94 0.27
CA ALA A 114 -4.03 -18.91 -0.69
C ALA A 114 -5.41 -19.49 -0.33
N ASN A 115 -5.69 -19.63 0.98
CA ASN A 115 -6.92 -20.21 1.50
C ASN A 115 -7.87 -19.17 2.14
N LEU A 116 -7.62 -17.88 1.92
CA LEU A 116 -8.44 -16.80 2.47
C LEU A 116 -9.52 -16.35 1.46
N SER A 117 -10.28 -15.31 1.82
CA SER A 117 -11.29 -14.74 0.94
C SER A 117 -10.68 -14.21 -0.36
N ARG A 118 -11.48 -14.17 -1.44
CA ARG A 118 -11.05 -13.64 -2.75
C ARG A 118 -10.55 -12.19 -2.65
N GLU A 119 -11.14 -11.40 -1.77
CA GLU A 119 -10.75 -10.02 -1.50
C GLU A 119 -9.33 -9.94 -0.94
N LEU A 120 -8.99 -10.82 0.02
CA LEU A 120 -7.64 -10.86 0.58
C LEU A 120 -6.63 -11.41 -0.44
N ILE A 121 -7.00 -12.42 -1.23
CA ILE A 121 -6.16 -12.98 -2.30
C ILE A 121 -5.80 -11.89 -3.32
N ALA A 122 -6.73 -11.01 -3.66
CA ALA A 122 -6.55 -9.96 -4.66
C ALA A 122 -5.54 -8.87 -4.26
N CYS A 123 -5.13 -8.80 -2.99
CA CYS A 123 -4.21 -7.79 -2.44
C CYS A 123 -4.58 -6.35 -2.87
N PRO A 124 -5.81 -5.88 -2.56
CA PRO A 124 -6.22 -4.52 -2.89
C PRO A 124 -5.32 -3.49 -2.19
N PRO A 125 -5.22 -2.26 -2.72
CA PRO A 125 -4.51 -1.19 -2.03
C PRO A 125 -5.11 -0.95 -0.63
N PRO A 126 -4.26 -0.82 0.41
CA PRO A 126 -4.73 -0.43 1.73
C PRO A 126 -5.30 0.99 1.69
N ILE A 127 -6.17 1.31 2.64
CA ILE A 127 -6.81 2.62 2.74
C ILE A 127 -5.82 3.61 3.37
N PRO A 128 -5.32 4.63 2.65
CA PRO A 128 -4.29 5.51 3.19
C PRO A 128 -4.88 6.58 4.13
N PRO A 129 -4.13 7.04 5.15
CA PRO A 129 -4.59 8.05 6.13
C PRO A 129 -4.89 9.37 5.42
N LYS A 130 -5.94 10.13 5.80
CA LYS A 130 -6.29 11.39 5.12
C LYS A 130 -5.11 12.36 5.07
N PHE A 131 -4.91 13.03 3.93
CA PHE A 131 -3.92 14.11 3.83
C PHE A 131 -4.27 15.25 4.80
N SER A 132 -3.23 15.91 5.32
CA SER A 132 -3.40 17.15 6.08
C SER A 132 -3.98 18.24 5.16
N PRO A 133 -4.62 19.30 5.70
CA PRO A 133 -5.32 20.30 4.89
C PRO A 133 -4.49 20.90 3.75
N PHE A 134 -3.19 21.11 3.97
CA PHE A 134 -2.27 21.63 2.96
C PHE A 134 -2.06 20.66 1.78
N PHE A 135 -1.95 19.36 2.06
CA PHE A 135 -1.70 18.33 1.05
C PHE A 135 -2.98 17.71 0.47
N LYS A 136 -4.16 18.01 1.03
CA LYS A 136 -5.46 17.52 0.53
C LYS A 136 -5.64 17.65 -0.99
N PRO A 137 -5.22 18.73 -1.66
CA PRO A 137 -5.34 18.85 -3.12
C PRO A 137 -4.60 17.79 -3.94
N VAL A 138 -3.63 17.07 -3.36
CA VAL A 138 -2.87 16.01 -4.07
C VAL A 138 -3.79 14.90 -4.59
N THR A 139 -4.91 14.61 -3.91
CA THR A 139 -5.88 13.60 -4.36
C THR A 139 -6.52 13.96 -5.71
N ARG A 140 -6.58 15.25 -6.07
CA ARG A 140 -7.11 15.74 -7.36
C ARG A 140 -6.28 15.23 -8.56
N LEU A 141 -5.06 14.74 -8.34
CA LEU A 141 -4.29 14.06 -9.39
C LEU A 141 -5.04 12.85 -9.95
N ALA A 142 -5.73 12.08 -9.10
CA ALA A 142 -6.54 10.94 -9.50
C ALA A 142 -7.80 11.35 -10.28
N GLU A 143 -8.23 12.61 -10.17
CA GLU A 143 -9.31 13.19 -10.97
C GLU A 143 -8.80 13.93 -12.21
N SER A 144 -7.50 13.99 -12.46
CA SER A 144 -6.99 14.68 -13.65
C SER A 144 -7.35 13.91 -14.93
N ASP A 145 -7.64 14.63 -16.02
CA ASP A 145 -7.95 13.98 -17.31
C ASP A 145 -6.74 13.19 -17.83
N LEU A 146 -5.53 13.63 -17.50
CA LEU A 146 -4.30 12.91 -17.80
C LEU A 146 -4.25 11.56 -17.08
N PHE A 147 -4.57 11.52 -15.79
CA PHE A 147 -4.61 10.27 -15.02
C PHE A 147 -5.62 9.27 -15.59
N VAL A 148 -6.85 9.73 -15.87
CA VAL A 148 -7.89 8.90 -16.49
C VAL A 148 -7.46 8.42 -17.89
N LYS A 149 -6.86 9.30 -18.70
CA LYS A 149 -6.33 8.93 -20.03
C LYS A 149 -5.21 7.88 -19.92
N LEU A 150 -4.31 8.00 -18.95
CA LEU A 150 -3.26 7.02 -18.70
C LEU A 150 -3.84 5.64 -18.37
N LEU A 151 -4.82 5.58 -17.47
CA LEU A 151 -5.50 4.32 -17.12
C LEU A 151 -6.19 3.69 -18.35
N ARG A 152 -6.95 4.48 -19.12
CA ARG A 152 -7.61 4.02 -20.35
C ARG A 152 -6.62 3.44 -21.36
N VAL A 153 -5.52 4.14 -21.63
CA VAL A 153 -4.50 3.69 -22.59
C VAL A 153 -3.92 2.33 -22.17
N VAL A 154 -3.67 2.12 -20.87
CA VAL A 154 -3.18 0.84 -20.37
C VAL A 154 -4.23 -0.25 -20.55
N PHE A 155 -5.48 -0.01 -20.14
CA PHE A 155 -6.56 -0.99 -20.26
C PHE A 155 -6.90 -1.33 -21.71
N GLU A 156 -6.94 -0.35 -22.60
CA GLU A 156 -7.17 -0.57 -24.03
C GLU A 156 -6.06 -1.39 -24.68
N ARG A 157 -4.79 -1.14 -24.32
CA ARG A 157 -3.66 -1.94 -24.83
C ARG A 157 -3.77 -3.39 -24.40
N VAL A 158 -4.13 -3.65 -23.14
CA VAL A 158 -4.34 -5.00 -22.62
C VAL A 158 -5.53 -5.66 -23.32
N ALA A 159 -6.67 -4.98 -23.41
CA ALA A 159 -7.88 -5.50 -24.05
C ALA A 159 -7.65 -5.84 -25.54
N LYS A 160 -6.89 -5.01 -26.26
CA LYS A 160 -6.53 -5.23 -27.68
C LYS A 160 -5.34 -6.19 -27.86
N ARG A 161 -4.82 -6.79 -26.79
CA ARG A 161 -3.62 -7.65 -26.80
C ARG A 161 -2.44 -7.02 -27.55
N SER A 162 -2.25 -5.72 -27.35
CA SER A 162 -1.19 -4.95 -27.99
C SER A 162 0.17 -5.49 -27.56
N ARG A 163 1.15 -5.53 -28.48
CA ARG A 163 2.56 -5.83 -28.16
C ARG A 163 3.18 -4.87 -27.14
N PHE A 164 2.56 -3.72 -26.91
CA PHE A 164 2.99 -2.72 -25.92
C PHE A 164 2.27 -2.86 -24.57
N ALA A 165 1.50 -3.93 -24.37
CA ALA A 165 0.95 -4.29 -23.08
C ALA A 165 2.04 -4.93 -22.19
N SER A 166 1.97 -4.67 -20.89
CA SER A 166 2.88 -5.25 -19.89
C SER A 166 2.07 -5.54 -18.64
N ASP A 167 2.19 -6.76 -18.11
CA ASP A 167 1.49 -7.17 -16.88
C ASP A 167 1.81 -6.26 -15.70
N GLY A 168 3.07 -5.82 -15.59
CA GLY A 168 3.48 -4.87 -14.56
C GLY A 168 2.83 -3.50 -14.71
N CYS A 169 2.59 -3.02 -15.94
CA CYS A 169 1.84 -1.78 -16.17
C CYS A 169 0.35 -1.96 -15.88
N PHE A 170 -0.22 -3.10 -16.28
CA PHE A 170 -1.61 -3.44 -16.03
C PHE A 170 -1.92 -3.55 -14.54
N HIS A 171 -1.10 -4.28 -13.78
CA HIS A 171 -1.23 -4.42 -12.33
C HIS A 171 -1.19 -3.05 -11.63
N ARG A 172 -0.24 -2.16 -11.99
CA ARG A 172 -0.17 -0.80 -11.42
C ARG A 172 -1.39 0.05 -11.80
N ALA A 173 -1.93 -0.09 -13.01
CA ALA A 173 -3.13 0.63 -13.42
C ALA A 173 -4.38 0.15 -12.66
N LEU A 174 -4.52 -1.16 -12.43
CA LEU A 174 -5.57 -1.73 -11.58
C LEU A 174 -5.43 -1.21 -10.14
N PHE A 175 -4.22 -1.23 -9.59
CA PHE A 175 -3.94 -0.76 -8.24
C PHE A 175 -4.29 0.73 -8.08
N LEU A 176 -3.87 1.59 -9.02
CA LEU A 176 -4.23 3.00 -9.06
C LEU A 176 -5.73 3.24 -9.19
N THR A 177 -6.43 2.41 -9.97
CA THR A 177 -7.89 2.49 -10.10
C THR A 177 -8.55 2.19 -8.77
N ALA A 178 -8.13 1.12 -8.09
CA ALA A 178 -8.64 0.78 -6.76
C ALA A 178 -8.34 1.87 -5.71
N MET A 179 -7.17 2.49 -5.73
CA MET A 179 -6.86 3.63 -4.85
C MET A 179 -7.78 4.82 -5.11
N ALA A 180 -8.01 5.16 -6.38
CA ALA A 180 -8.92 6.25 -6.73
C ALA A 180 -10.38 5.95 -6.36
N LEU A 181 -10.80 4.67 -6.41
CA LEU A 181 -12.10 4.24 -5.90
C LEU A 181 -12.18 4.34 -4.37
N ASN A 182 -11.11 4.04 -3.64
CA ASN A 182 -11.07 4.27 -2.18
C ASN A 182 -11.25 5.75 -1.83
N GLU A 183 -10.58 6.66 -2.55
CA GLU A 183 -10.75 8.11 -2.38
C GLU A 183 -12.18 8.56 -2.73
N GLN A 184 -12.76 8.02 -3.80
CA GLN A 184 -14.14 8.27 -4.19
C GLN A 184 -15.14 7.84 -3.10
N GLN A 185 -14.93 6.65 -2.52
CA GLN A 185 -15.78 6.14 -1.45
C GLN A 185 -15.66 7.00 -0.19
N GLN A 186 -14.43 7.34 0.22
CA GLN A 186 -14.22 8.23 1.36
C GLN A 186 -14.86 9.60 1.14
N ALA A 187 -14.73 10.19 -0.05
CA ALA A 187 -15.37 11.46 -0.36
C ALA A 187 -16.89 11.35 -0.25
N PHE A 188 -17.49 10.28 -0.80
CA PHE A 188 -18.92 10.01 -0.69
C PHE A 188 -19.37 9.91 0.78
N ASP A 189 -18.66 9.13 1.61
CA ASP A 189 -18.98 8.94 3.03
C ASP A 189 -18.87 10.26 3.83
N ASN A 190 -17.97 11.15 3.43
CA ASN A 190 -17.78 12.46 4.06
C ASN A 190 -18.60 13.59 3.40
N SER A 191 -19.48 13.27 2.44
CA SER A 191 -20.24 14.27 1.66
C SER A 191 -19.35 15.31 0.93
N GLU A 192 -18.18 14.88 0.47
CA GLU A 192 -17.24 15.68 -0.32
C GLU A 192 -17.33 15.33 -1.82
N GLU A 193 -17.03 16.30 -2.68
CA GLU A 193 -17.05 16.07 -4.13
C GLU A 193 -15.73 15.46 -4.64
N PHE A 194 -15.83 14.24 -5.17
CA PHE A 194 -14.79 13.56 -5.94
C PHE A 194 -15.42 12.94 -7.18
N ASN A 195 -14.83 13.17 -8.35
CA ASN A 195 -15.44 12.97 -9.67
C ASN A 195 -14.71 11.90 -10.50
N PHE A 196 -13.97 10.99 -9.87
CA PHE A 196 -13.20 9.96 -10.59
C PHE A 196 -14.10 9.07 -11.45
N ILE A 197 -15.19 8.53 -10.87
CA ILE A 197 -16.14 7.67 -11.61
C ILE A 197 -16.79 8.44 -12.76
N LYS A 198 -17.19 9.70 -12.51
CA LYS A 198 -17.79 10.58 -13.52
C LYS A 198 -16.85 10.84 -14.70
N LYS A 199 -15.54 10.95 -14.46
CA LYS A 199 -14.54 11.12 -15.53
C LYS A 199 -14.23 9.82 -16.28
N LEU A 200 -14.27 8.67 -15.60
CA LEU A 200 -14.17 7.37 -16.25
C LEU A 200 -15.40 7.02 -17.11
N SER A 201 -16.58 7.56 -16.80
CA SER A 201 -17.79 7.30 -17.61
C SER A 201 -17.93 8.22 -18.83
N LYS A 202 -17.29 9.41 -18.82
CA LYS A 202 -17.25 10.29 -19.99
C LYS A 202 -16.61 9.56 -21.17
N LYS A 203 -17.35 9.42 -22.27
CA LYS A 203 -16.76 9.02 -23.56
C LYS A 203 -15.79 10.13 -23.96
N THR A 204 -14.49 9.85 -23.92
CA THR A 204 -13.51 10.76 -24.49
C THR A 204 -13.71 10.73 -25.99
N SER A 205 -14.19 11.84 -26.58
CA SER A 205 -14.19 12.02 -28.02
C SER A 205 -12.76 11.82 -28.51
N SER A 206 -12.57 10.84 -29.38
CA SER A 206 -11.29 10.49 -30.00
C SER A 206 -10.65 11.74 -30.61
N ILE A 207 -9.37 11.96 -30.32
CA ILE A 207 -8.47 12.80 -31.14
C ILE A 207 -7.69 11.84 -32.02
#